data_AF-I4DJU7-F1
#
_entry.id   AF-I4DJU7-F1
#
_cell.length_a   1.000
_cell.length_b   1.000
_cell.length_c   1.000
_cell.angle_alpha   90.00
_cell.angle_beta   90.00
_cell.angle_gamma   90.00
#
_symmetry.space_group_name_H-M   'P 1'
#
loop_
_entity.id
_entity.type
_entity.pdbx_description
1 polymer ?
#
loop_
_entity_poly.entity_id
_entity_poly.type
_entity_poly.pdbx_seq_one_letter_code
_entity_poly.pdbx_strand_id
1 'polypeptide(L)'
;MATLHFIVLFVAAFVAIEAQRPFYAGSRPIGYPEVEGNALGNRFGEDADAPIEARGDGNLINRFNSMPLDNRPFWYINWRAYDNLRRNQQTWPISQNGFIHRI
;
A
#
# COMPACT_ATOMS: atom_id res chain seq x y z
N MET A 1 21.59 -44.84 16.58
CA MET A 1 22.17 -44.21 15.37
C MET A 1 21.10 -43.86 14.35
N ALA A 2 20.32 -44.81 13.81
CA ALA A 2 19.31 -44.52 12.77
C ALA A 2 18.25 -43.47 13.18
N THR A 3 17.73 -43.52 14.39
CA THR A 3 16.75 -42.55 14.91
C THR A 3 17.26 -41.11 14.92
N LEU A 4 18.52 -40.90 15.31
CA LEU A 4 19.16 -39.59 15.28
C LEU A 4 19.25 -39.04 13.84
N HIS A 5 19.57 -39.90 12.86
CA HIS A 5 19.67 -39.50 11.46
C HIS A 5 18.30 -39.07 10.91
N PHE A 6 17.22 -39.78 11.27
CA PHE A 6 15.87 -39.40 10.88
C PHE A 6 15.45 -38.05 11.48
N ILE A 7 15.79 -37.80 12.75
CA ILE A 7 15.51 -36.52 13.40
C ILE A 7 16.26 -35.38 12.69
N VAL A 8 17.54 -35.57 12.39
CA VAL A 8 18.35 -34.55 11.70
C VAL A 8 17.81 -34.26 10.29
N LEU A 9 17.45 -35.30 9.53
CA LEU A 9 16.86 -35.14 8.21
C LEU A 9 15.51 -34.42 8.25
N PHE A 10 14.67 -34.74 9.24
CA PHE A 10 13.37 -34.10 9.41
C PHE A 10 13.51 -32.60 9.74
N VAL A 11 14.42 -32.26 10.65
CA VAL A 11 14.71 -30.86 11.01
C VAL A 11 15.29 -30.09 9.82
N ALA A 12 16.22 -30.69 9.08
CA ALA A 12 16.81 -30.06 7.90
C ALA A 12 15.75 -29.79 6.81
N ALA A 13 14.85 -30.74 6.56
CA ALA A 13 13.74 -30.56 5.62
C ALA A 13 12.77 -29.47 6.08
N PHE A 14 12.44 -29.43 7.37
CA PHE A 14 11.54 -28.43 7.95
C PHE A 14 12.10 -27.00 7.80
N VAL A 15 13.38 -26.79 8.12
CA VAL A 15 14.04 -25.48 7.96
C VAL A 15 14.08 -25.03 6.50
N ALA A 16 14.32 -25.96 5.57
CA ALA A 16 14.32 -25.67 4.14
C ALA A 16 12.93 -25.27 3.59
N ILE A 17 11.84 -25.76 4.20
CA ILE A 17 10.46 -25.39 3.84
C ILE A 17 10.14 -23.96 4.31
N GLU A 18 10.47 -23.63 5.56
CA GLU A 18 10.23 -22.30 6.13
C GLU A 18 11.05 -21.20 5.42
N ALA A 19 12.22 -21.55 4.85
CA ALA A 19 13.06 -20.62 4.11
C ALA A 19 12.51 -20.23 2.71
N GLN A 20 11.43 -20.87 2.23
CA GLN A 20 10.92 -20.64 0.87
C GLN A 20 10.19 -19.31 0.69
N ARG A 21 9.81 -18.62 1.78
CA ARG A 21 9.12 -17.32 1.70
C ARG A 21 10.05 -16.19 2.13
N PRO A 22 10.52 -15.33 1.22
CA PRO A 22 11.36 -14.20 1.60
C PRO A 22 10.60 -13.24 2.53
N PHE A 23 11.29 -12.72 3.55
CA PHE A 23 10.74 -11.82 4.57
C PHE A 23 10.15 -10.52 4.00
N TYR A 24 10.54 -10.12 2.78
CA TYR A 24 10.02 -8.95 2.08
C TYR A 24 8.72 -9.21 1.32
N ALA A 25 8.33 -10.46 1.11
CA ALA A 25 7.02 -10.79 0.56
C ALA A 25 6.00 -10.63 1.69
N GLY A 26 5.34 -9.46 1.77
CA GLY A 26 4.29 -9.21 2.75
C GLY A 26 3.25 -10.34 2.78
N SER A 27 2.77 -10.72 3.97
CA SER A 27 1.68 -11.71 4.12
C SER A 27 0.30 -11.16 3.73
N ARG A 28 0.21 -9.84 3.59
CA ARG A 28 -0.98 -9.13 3.16
C ARG A 28 -1.08 -9.11 1.62
N PRO A 29 -2.30 -9.00 1.08
CA PRO A 29 -2.49 -8.75 -0.35
C PRO A 29 -1.61 -7.59 -0.80
N ILE A 30 -1.01 -7.73 -2.00
CA ILE A 30 -0.33 -6.62 -2.65
C ILE A 30 -1.40 -5.55 -2.91
N GLY A 31 -1.37 -4.48 -2.14
CA GLY A 31 -2.40 -3.44 -2.12
C GLY A 31 -1.89 -2.16 -1.49
N TYR A 32 -2.75 -1.16 -1.37
CA TYR A 32 -2.39 0.11 -0.74
C TYR A 32 -2.18 -0.09 0.77
N PRO A 33 -1.19 0.59 1.38
CA PRO A 33 -1.02 0.55 2.82
C PRO A 33 -2.29 1.07 3.50
N GLU A 34 -2.65 0.45 4.62
CA GLU A 34 -3.66 0.98 5.53
C GLU A 34 -3.16 2.35 6.01
N VAL A 35 -3.73 3.42 5.46
CA VAL A 35 -3.42 4.78 5.91
C VAL A 35 -4.25 5.01 7.15
N GLU A 36 -3.61 5.18 8.30
CA GLU A 36 -4.30 5.64 9.51
C GLU A 36 -5.02 6.95 9.16
N GLY A 37 -6.35 6.95 9.33
CA GLY A 37 -7.17 8.12 9.11
C GLY A 37 -6.63 9.25 9.98
N ASN A 38 -6.21 10.35 9.35
CA ASN A 38 -5.57 11.46 10.03
C ASN A 38 -6.56 12.10 11.01
N ALA A 39 -6.54 11.66 12.27
CA ALA A 39 -7.49 12.09 13.32
C ALA A 39 -7.45 13.61 13.59
N LEU A 40 -6.44 14.31 13.05
CA LEU A 40 -6.28 15.76 13.13
C LEU A 40 -6.89 16.50 11.93
N GLY A 41 -7.35 15.81 10.88
CA GLY A 41 -8.02 16.39 9.72
C GLY A 41 -9.36 17.06 10.07
N ASN A 42 -10.01 16.61 11.15
CA ASN A 42 -11.32 17.08 11.61
C ASN A 42 -11.35 18.54 12.11
N ARG A 43 -10.24 19.27 12.11
CA ARG A 43 -10.17 20.66 12.61
C ARG A 43 -10.35 21.75 11.54
N PHE A 44 -10.17 21.42 10.25
CA PHE A 44 -10.19 22.43 9.18
C PHE A 44 -11.36 22.30 8.20
N GLY A 45 -12.37 21.48 8.53
CA GLY A 45 -13.54 21.26 7.69
C GLY A 45 -13.26 20.16 6.67
N GLU A 46 -13.85 19.00 6.91
CA GLU A 46 -13.76 17.78 6.08
C GLU A 46 -14.36 17.98 4.66
N ASP A 47 -15.09 19.08 4.44
CA ASP A 47 -15.80 19.41 3.19
C ASP A 47 -15.05 20.40 2.27
N ALA A 48 -13.81 20.77 2.60
CA ALA A 48 -13.02 21.61 1.70
C ALA A 48 -12.60 20.80 0.46
N ASP A 49 -13.02 21.25 -0.73
CA ASP A 49 -12.61 20.70 -2.05
C ASP A 49 -11.12 20.98 -2.31
N ALA A 50 -10.26 20.32 -1.51
CA ALA A 50 -8.84 20.59 -1.41
C ALA A 50 -8.02 19.30 -1.33
N PRO A 51 -6.79 19.29 -1.89
CA PRO A 51 -5.93 18.12 -1.88
C PRO A 51 -5.40 17.79 -0.48
N ILE A 52 -5.44 16.50 -0.12
CA ILE A 52 -4.89 15.99 1.14
C ILE A 52 -3.38 16.25 1.29
N GLU A 53 -2.64 16.31 0.16
CA GLU A 53 -1.21 16.60 0.13
C GLU A 53 -0.86 17.99 0.65
N ALA A 54 -1.79 18.95 0.56
CA ALA A 54 -1.60 20.28 1.12
C ALA A 54 -1.72 20.31 2.65
N ARG A 55 -2.16 19.21 3.30
CA ARG A 55 -2.27 19.08 4.76
C ARG A 55 -3.06 20.22 5.43
N GLY A 56 -4.04 20.77 4.73
CA GLY A 56 -4.85 21.90 5.21
C GLY A 56 -4.19 23.29 5.03
N ASP A 57 -3.05 23.39 4.36
CA ASP A 57 -2.41 24.68 4.06
C ASP A 57 -3.12 25.40 2.91
N GLY A 58 -4.07 26.28 3.26
CA GLY A 58 -4.78 27.11 2.29
C GLY A 58 -3.89 28.15 1.58
N ASN A 59 -2.81 28.63 2.22
CA ASN A 59 -1.91 29.59 1.59
C ASN A 59 -1.12 28.96 0.44
N LEU A 60 -0.75 27.68 0.59
CA LEU A 60 -0.14 26.89 -0.46
C LEU A 60 -1.06 26.75 -1.68
N ILE A 61 -2.33 26.43 -1.44
CA ILE A 61 -3.36 26.30 -2.49
C ILE A 61 -3.55 27.62 -3.22
N ASN A 62 -3.70 28.72 -2.49
CA ASN A 62 -3.83 30.06 -3.07
C ASN A 62 -2.63 30.43 -3.94
N ARG A 63 -1.41 30.06 -3.50
CA ARG A 63 -0.19 30.25 -4.28
C ARG A 63 -0.25 29.48 -5.59
N PHE A 64 -0.61 28.20 -5.58
CA PHE A 64 -0.73 27.41 -6.82
C PHE A 64 -1.82 27.92 -7.75
N ASN A 65 -2.95 28.38 -7.21
CA ASN A 65 -4.02 28.99 -8.00
C ASN A 65 -3.56 30.26 -8.73
N SER A 66 -2.69 31.06 -8.11
CA SER A 66 -2.11 32.25 -8.73
C SER A 66 -1.05 31.96 -9.80
N MET A 67 -0.50 30.74 -9.85
CA MET A 67 0.49 30.35 -10.86
C MET A 67 -0.17 29.94 -12.19
N PRO A 68 0.51 30.18 -13.34
CA PRO A 68 0.16 29.57 -14.62
C PRO A 68 0.13 28.04 -14.51
N LEU A 69 -0.71 27.37 -15.32
CA LEU A 69 -0.92 25.92 -15.26
C LEU A 69 0.40 25.13 -15.36
N ASP A 70 1.28 25.51 -16.28
CA ASP A 70 2.54 24.83 -16.55
C ASP A 70 3.54 24.90 -15.38
N ASN A 71 3.36 25.87 -14.48
CA ASN A 71 4.21 26.07 -13.30
C ASN A 71 3.62 25.41 -12.04
N ARG A 72 2.41 24.83 -12.12
CA ARG A 72 1.80 24.14 -10.99
C ARG A 72 2.44 22.76 -10.82
N PRO A 73 2.62 22.29 -9.58
CA PRO A 73 3.19 20.97 -9.37
C PRO A 73 2.23 19.89 -9.87
N PHE A 74 2.79 18.85 -10.48
CA PHE A 74 2.03 17.74 -11.08
C PHE A 74 1.01 17.10 -10.12
N TRP A 75 1.38 16.99 -8.84
CA TRP A 75 0.48 16.42 -7.83
C TRP A 75 -0.77 17.29 -7.63
N TYR A 76 -0.63 18.62 -7.70
CA TYR A 76 -1.73 19.58 -7.56
C TYR A 76 -2.57 19.71 -8.83
N ILE A 77 -2.05 19.32 -9.99
CA ILE A 77 -2.87 19.23 -11.20
C ILE A 77 -3.74 17.95 -11.14
N ASN A 78 -3.18 16.86 -10.62
CA ASN A 78 -3.80 15.53 -10.65
C ASN A 78 -4.44 15.08 -9.33
N TRP A 79 -4.57 15.97 -8.35
CA TRP A 79 -5.02 15.56 -7.01
C TRP A 79 -6.40 14.90 -7.01
N ARG A 80 -7.33 15.37 -7.86
CA ARG A 80 -8.66 14.74 -8.02
C ARG A 80 -8.58 13.31 -8.55
N ALA A 81 -7.63 13.05 -9.47
CA ALA A 81 -7.40 11.71 -9.97
C ALA A 81 -6.85 10.80 -8.87
N TYR A 82 -5.92 11.31 -8.05
CA TYR A 82 -5.41 10.57 -6.89
C TYR A 82 -6.48 10.30 -5.84
N ASP A 83 -7.37 11.26 -5.56
CA ASP A 83 -8.49 11.03 -4.64
C ASP A 83 -9.46 9.97 -5.15
N ASN A 84 -9.77 9.99 -6.45
CA ASN A 84 -10.57 8.93 -7.06
C ASN A 84 -9.88 7.56 -6.98
N LEU A 85 -8.56 7.51 -7.22
CA LEU A 85 -7.76 6.28 -7.05
C LEU A 85 -7.72 5.80 -5.60
N ARG A 86 -7.65 6.71 -4.63
CA ARG A 86 -7.69 6.39 -3.20
C ARG A 86 -9.04 5.80 -2.78
N ARG A 87 -10.14 6.35 -3.31
CA ARG A 87 -11.51 5.88 -3.03
C ARG A 87 -11.84 4.58 -3.77
N ASN A 88 -11.43 4.47 -5.03
CA ASN A 88 -11.69 3.33 -5.90
C ASN A 88 -10.38 2.62 -6.25
N GLN A 89 -9.76 2.02 -5.24
CA GLN A 89 -8.46 1.38 -5.40
C GLN A 89 -8.54 0.25 -6.41
N GLN A 90 -7.68 0.30 -7.42
CA GLN A 90 -7.53 -0.79 -8.37
C GLN A 90 -6.84 -1.96 -7.66
N THR A 91 -7.61 -3.00 -7.36
CA THR A 91 -7.10 -4.25 -6.83
C THR A 91 -6.82 -5.19 -7.99
N TRP A 92 -5.63 -5.78 -7.98
CA TRP A 92 -5.31 -6.86 -8.91
C TRP A 92 -5.55 -8.19 -8.20
N PRO A 93 -6.34 -9.11 -8.77
CA PRO A 93 -6.50 -10.42 -8.17
C PRO A 93 -5.12 -11.09 -8.12
N ILE A 94 -4.76 -11.61 -6.95
CA ILE A 94 -3.56 -12.43 -6.81
C ILE A 94 -3.79 -13.68 -7.67
N SER A 95 -2.85 -14.00 -8.55
CA SER A 95 -2.90 -15.25 -9.31
C SER A 95 -3.02 -16.41 -8.33
N GLN A 96 -4.10 -17.17 -8.41
CA GLN A 96 -4.30 -18.33 -7.53
C GLN A 96 -3.22 -19.38 -7.82
N ASN A 97 -2.74 -20.04 -6.77
CA ASN A 97 -1.80 -21.13 -6.90
C ASN A 97 -2.51 -22.36 -7.50
N GLY A 98 -2.15 -22.74 -8.72
CA GLY A 98 -2.76 -23.84 -9.46
C GLY A 98 -2.49 -25.25 -8.89
N PHE A 99 -1.78 -25.36 -7.77
CA PHE A 99 -1.51 -26.62 -7.06
C PHE A 99 -2.46 -26.86 -5.88
N ILE A 100 -3.22 -25.86 -5.41
CA ILE A 100 -4.12 -26.01 -4.25
C ILE A 100 -5.41 -26.78 -4.61
N HIS A 101 -5.78 -26.84 -5.89
CA HIS A 101 -7.02 -27.49 -6.38
C HIS A 101 -6.78 -28.81 -7.12
N ARG A 102 -5.58 -29.41 -7.01
CA ARG A 102 -5.19 -30.64 -7.72
C ARG A 102 -4.82 -31.79 -6.78
N ILE A 103 -5.48 -31.89 -5.63
CA ILE A 103 -5.37 -33.00 -4.69
C ILE A 103 -6.77 -33.58 -4.48
#